data_AF-X0TEY4-F1
#
_entry.id   AF-X0TEY4-F1
#
_cell.length_a   1.000
_cell.length_b   1.000
_cell.length_c   1.000
_cell.angle_alpha   90.00
_cell.angle_beta   90.00
_cell.angle_gamma   90.00
#
_symmetry.space_group_name_H-M   'P 1'
#
loop_
_entity.id
_entity.type
_entity.pdbx_description
1 polymer ?
#
loop_
_entity_poly.entity_id
_entity_poly.type
_entity_poly.pdbx_seq_one_letter_code
_entity_poly.pdbx_strand_id
1 'polypeptide(L)'
;MERFVIQGGRKLKGTIRVKGAKNAALKLLAACLLTDQEWTISNVPQIEDIFRMVELLKGVGVEVKMSLPGVYRVRAKNIQTTHLEPSIAQKLKGSILMAGPLLARQGEAIFPQPGGCVIGQRPRDIFLAGFEAFGAKVKENRCGYRLIAKQLKGTKFV
;
A
#
# COMPACT_ATOMS: atom_id res chain seq x y z
N MET A 1 6.84 27.77 2.58
CA MET A 1 7.73 26.63 2.31
C MET A 1 8.60 26.44 3.53
N GLU A 2 8.55 25.28 4.18
CA GLU A 2 9.46 24.97 5.28
C GLU A 2 10.86 24.72 4.73
N ARG A 3 11.90 25.06 5.51
CA ARG A 3 13.29 24.89 5.10
C ARG A 3 14.14 24.41 6.28
N PHE A 4 15.00 23.44 6.01
CA PHE A 4 16.06 23.05 6.94
C PHE A 4 17.28 23.96 6.71
N VAL A 5 17.66 24.73 7.72
CA VAL A 5 18.89 25.55 7.70
C VAL A 5 19.97 24.82 8.49
N ILE A 6 21.02 24.37 7.81
CA ILE A 6 22.11 23.60 8.42
C ILE A 6 23.36 24.47 8.49
N GLN A 7 23.88 24.67 9.70
CA GLN A 7 25.19 25.26 9.92
C GLN A 7 26.24 24.14 10.08
N GLY A 8 27.18 24.07 9.14
CA GLY A 8 28.20 23.02 9.09
C GLY A 8 29.29 23.12 10.17
N GLY A 9 30.29 22.25 10.07
CA GLY A 9 31.50 22.30 10.92
C GLY A 9 31.46 21.47 12.21
N ARG A 10 30.35 20.76 12.49
CA ARG A 10 30.22 19.91 13.69
C ARG A 10 30.26 18.42 13.33
N LYS A 11 31.19 17.66 13.90
CA LYS A 11 31.17 16.19 13.84
C LYS A 11 30.01 15.65 14.68
N LEU A 12 29.23 14.74 14.12
CA LEU A 12 28.15 14.06 14.85
C LEU A 12 28.73 12.98 15.77
N LYS A 13 28.33 12.96 17.04
CA LYS A 13 28.66 11.91 18.02
C LYS A 13 27.45 11.66 18.92
N GLY A 14 27.12 10.40 19.18
CA GLY A 14 26.01 10.01 20.04
C GLY A 14 25.26 8.80 19.49
N THR A 15 24.07 8.57 20.04
CA THR A 15 23.20 7.45 19.67
C THR A 15 21.85 7.98 19.21
N ILE A 16 21.28 7.38 18.18
CA ILE A 16 19.92 7.67 17.70
C ILE A 16 19.08 6.41 17.71
N ARG A 17 17.79 6.56 18.01
CA ARG A 17 16.83 5.46 17.88
C ARG A 17 16.33 5.36 16.44
N VAL A 18 16.55 4.21 15.82
CA VAL A 18 16.01 3.92 14.49
C VAL A 18 14.51 3.61 14.61
N LYS A 19 13.69 4.31 13.81
CA LYS A 19 12.24 4.07 13.71
C LYS A 19 11.97 2.85 12.83
N GLY A 20 10.81 2.22 12.97
CA GLY A 20 10.48 1.06 12.14
C GLY A 20 10.46 1.35 10.63
N ALA A 21 10.63 0.29 9.86
CA ALA A 21 10.83 0.37 8.42
C ALA A 21 9.52 0.62 7.67
N LYS A 22 9.41 1.80 7.03
CA LYS A 22 8.27 2.17 6.18
C LYS A 22 7.88 1.07 5.19
N ASN A 23 8.85 0.55 4.45
CA ASN A 23 8.59 -0.40 3.36
C ASN A 23 8.10 -1.76 3.87
N ALA A 24 8.36 -2.12 5.12
CA ALA A 24 7.79 -3.30 5.76
C ALA A 24 6.37 -2.98 6.25
N ALA A 25 6.19 -1.85 6.94
CA ALA A 25 4.89 -1.41 7.42
C ALA A 25 3.84 -1.28 6.30
N LEU A 26 4.19 -0.71 5.13
CA LEU A 26 3.27 -0.63 3.99
C LEU A 26 2.79 -2.01 3.50
N LYS A 27 3.69 -3.01 3.47
CA LYS A 27 3.32 -4.38 3.05
C LYS A 27 2.44 -5.06 4.10
N LEU A 28 2.77 -4.91 5.38
CA LEU A 28 1.98 -5.48 6.48
C LEU A 28 0.58 -4.85 6.55
N LEU A 29 0.49 -3.54 6.38
CA LEU A 29 -0.79 -2.83 6.32
C LEU A 29 -1.64 -3.29 5.13
N ALA A 30 -1.05 -3.49 3.94
CA ALA A 30 -1.79 -4.05 2.81
C ALA A 30 -2.20 -5.52 3.04
N ALA A 31 -1.33 -6.32 3.66
CA ALA A 31 -1.60 -7.73 3.98
C ALA A 31 -2.76 -7.91 4.97
N CYS A 32 -3.15 -6.86 5.71
CA CYS A 32 -4.34 -6.87 6.57
C CYS A 32 -5.60 -7.30 5.83
N LEU A 33 -5.66 -7.01 4.51
CA LEU A 33 -6.80 -7.31 3.68
C LEU A 33 -6.97 -8.80 3.45
N LEU A 34 -5.98 -9.65 3.74
CA LEU A 34 -6.04 -11.10 3.55
C LEU A 34 -6.81 -11.84 4.66
N THR A 35 -7.20 -11.17 5.74
CA THR A 35 -7.90 -11.78 6.88
C THR A 35 -9.01 -10.88 7.41
N ASP A 36 -10.04 -11.47 8.01
CA ASP A 36 -11.12 -10.79 8.73
C ASP A 36 -10.83 -10.60 10.24
N GLN A 37 -9.75 -11.23 10.71
CA GLN A 37 -9.31 -11.16 12.10
C GLN A 37 -8.69 -9.80 12.42
N GLU A 38 -8.84 -9.39 13.68
CA GLU A 38 -8.17 -8.20 14.20
C GLU A 38 -6.71 -8.54 14.52
N TRP A 39 -5.81 -7.64 14.16
CA TRP A 39 -4.41 -7.74 14.52
C TRP A 39 -3.83 -6.35 14.85
N THR A 40 -2.68 -6.34 15.50
CA THR A 40 -1.99 -5.10 15.90
C THR A 40 -0.56 -5.10 15.34
N ILE A 41 -0.16 -3.97 14.77
CA ILE A 41 1.22 -3.68 14.38
C ILE A 41 1.76 -2.52 15.21
N SER A 42 2.97 -2.69 15.75
CA SER A 42 3.69 -1.67 16.51
C SER A 42 4.95 -1.23 15.77
N ASN A 43 5.60 -0.17 16.27
CA ASN A 43 6.81 0.39 15.68
C ASN A 43 6.61 0.89 14.23
N VAL A 44 5.41 1.37 13.88
CA VAL A 44 5.13 1.95 12.57
C VAL A 44 5.62 3.41 12.53
N PRO A 45 6.40 3.82 11.52
CA PRO A 45 6.85 5.21 11.42
C PRO A 45 5.68 6.15 11.10
N GLN A 46 5.62 7.28 11.78
CA GLN A 46 4.59 8.30 11.55
C GLN A 46 5.02 9.24 10.44
N ILE A 47 4.74 8.83 9.20
CA ILE A 47 5.11 9.56 7.98
C ILE A 47 3.98 9.50 6.96
N GLU A 48 3.99 10.44 6.02
CA GLU A 48 2.92 10.65 5.04
C GLU A 48 2.48 9.36 4.33
N ASP A 49 3.42 8.54 3.84
CA ASP A 49 3.08 7.29 3.15
C ASP A 49 2.23 6.33 4.01
N ILE A 50 2.50 6.27 5.32
CA ILE A 50 1.72 5.44 6.25
C ILE A 50 0.32 6.03 6.42
N PHE A 51 0.21 7.35 6.58
CA PHE A 51 -1.10 8.00 6.72
C PHE A 51 -1.95 7.80 5.48
N ARG A 52 -1.38 7.91 4.28
CA ARG A 52 -2.09 7.64 3.01
C ARG A 52 -2.50 6.18 2.86
N MET A 53 -1.66 5.23 3.28
CA MET A 53 -2.04 3.81 3.28
C MET A 53 -3.22 3.55 4.23
N VAL A 54 -3.20 4.14 5.43
CA VAL A 54 -4.30 4.05 6.40
C VAL A 54 -5.58 4.69 5.85
N GLU A 55 -5.47 5.83 5.17
CA GLU A 55 -6.59 6.51 4.50
C GLU A 55 -7.22 5.61 3.42
N LEU A 56 -6.41 4.98 2.56
CA LEU A 56 -6.88 4.03 1.56
C LEU A 56 -7.56 2.81 2.17
N LEU A 57 -6.96 2.22 3.21
CA LEU A 57 -7.53 1.08 3.93
C LEU A 57 -8.91 1.41 4.51
N LYS A 58 -9.04 2.57 5.16
CA LYS A 58 -10.33 3.05 5.64
C LYS A 58 -11.32 3.27 4.50
N GLY A 59 -10.86 3.82 3.37
CA GLY A 59 -11.69 4.06 2.18
C GLY A 59 -12.29 2.78 1.58
N VAL A 60 -11.62 1.63 1.70
CA VAL A 60 -12.17 0.32 1.28
C VAL A 60 -12.99 -0.39 2.37
N GLY A 61 -13.18 0.25 3.54
CA GLY A 61 -13.99 -0.25 4.64
C GLY A 61 -13.22 -0.95 5.77
N VAL A 62 -11.88 -0.91 5.78
CA VAL A 62 -11.08 -1.47 6.87
C VAL A 62 -11.16 -0.61 8.12
N GLU A 63 -11.41 -1.24 9.26
CA GLU A 63 -11.32 -0.58 10.57
C GLU A 63 -9.85 -0.41 10.95
N VAL A 64 -9.37 0.84 10.99
CA VAL A 64 -8.00 1.17 11.39
C VAL A 64 -8.02 2.17 12.54
N LYS A 65 -7.50 1.76 13.70
CA LYS A 65 -7.39 2.59 14.91
C LYS A 65 -5.93 2.70 15.33
N MET A 66 -5.44 3.93 15.53
CA MET A 66 -4.13 4.16 16.13
C MET A 66 -4.30 4.25 17.65
N SER A 67 -3.92 3.20 18.39
CA SER A 67 -4.09 3.16 19.85
C SER A 67 -3.02 3.99 20.56
N LEU A 68 -1.81 4.02 20.01
CA LEU A 68 -0.67 4.81 20.46
C LEU A 68 0.13 5.28 19.24
N PRO A 69 0.98 6.31 19.36
CA PRO A 69 1.85 6.75 18.27
C PRO A 69 2.66 5.59 17.68
N GLY A 70 2.42 5.25 16.41
CA GLY A 70 3.08 4.14 15.72
C GLY A 70 2.56 2.74 16.08
N VAL A 71 1.42 2.63 16.75
CA VAL A 71 0.73 1.35 17.03
C VAL A 71 -0.67 1.39 16.42
N TYR A 72 -0.91 0.50 15.45
CA TYR A 72 -2.17 0.41 14.72
C TYR A 72 -2.84 -0.93 14.98
N ARG A 73 -4.11 -0.88 15.35
CA ARG A 73 -5.03 -2.01 15.38
C ARG A 73 -5.85 -1.98 14.10
N VAL A 74 -5.87 -3.11 13.39
CA VAL A 74 -6.44 -3.21 12.05
C VAL A 74 -7.36 -4.42 11.98
N ARG A 75 -8.55 -4.22 11.40
CA ARG A 75 -9.49 -5.30 11.15
C ARG A 75 -10.21 -5.07 9.82
N ALA A 76 -9.96 -5.97 8.86
CA ALA A 76 -10.61 -5.93 7.56
C ALA A 76 -11.79 -6.90 7.53
N LYS A 77 -12.78 -6.76 8.42
CA LYS A 77 -13.89 -7.74 8.49
C LYS A 77 -14.78 -7.69 7.25
N ASN A 78 -15.24 -6.48 6.89
CA ASN A 78 -16.16 -6.24 5.79
C ASN A 78 -15.53 -5.24 4.80
N ILE A 79 -15.02 -5.74 3.67
CA ILE A 79 -14.54 -4.88 2.59
C ILE A 79 -15.75 -4.35 1.83
N GLN A 80 -15.91 -3.03 1.78
CA GLN A 80 -17.07 -2.36 1.19
C GLN A 80 -16.90 -2.06 -0.30
N THR A 81 -15.65 -1.89 -0.74
CA THR A 81 -15.30 -1.62 -2.14
C THR A 81 -13.90 -2.11 -2.45
N THR A 82 -13.65 -2.46 -3.70
CA THR A 82 -12.33 -2.83 -4.23
C THR A 82 -11.68 -1.69 -5.03
N HIS A 83 -12.34 -0.53 -5.09
CA HIS A 83 -11.89 0.66 -5.79
C HIS A 83 -11.04 1.54 -4.87
N LEU A 84 -9.77 1.71 -5.23
CA LEU A 84 -8.86 2.61 -4.52
C LEU A 84 -9.10 4.05 -4.97
N GLU A 85 -9.35 4.92 -3.99
CA GLU A 85 -9.63 6.34 -4.22
C GLU A 85 -8.47 7.03 -4.97
N PRO A 86 -8.69 7.51 -6.21
CA PRO A 86 -7.62 7.99 -7.08
C PRO A 86 -6.80 9.13 -6.49
N SER A 87 -7.47 10.07 -5.82
CA SER A 87 -6.85 11.26 -5.25
C SER A 87 -5.80 10.96 -4.16
N ILE A 88 -5.90 9.78 -3.53
CA ILE A 88 -4.98 9.29 -2.50
C ILE A 88 -3.99 8.30 -3.12
N ALA A 89 -4.48 7.33 -3.89
CA ALA A 89 -3.67 6.26 -4.45
C ALA A 89 -2.61 6.75 -5.44
N GLN A 90 -2.85 7.85 -6.16
CA GLN A 90 -1.84 8.46 -7.04
C GLN A 90 -0.71 9.15 -6.27
N LYS A 91 -0.98 9.63 -5.04
CA LYS A 91 0.02 10.25 -4.16
C LYS A 91 0.90 9.21 -3.45
N LEU A 92 0.40 7.99 -3.29
CA LEU A 92 1.11 6.88 -2.69
C LEU A 92 1.44 5.80 -3.72
N LYS A 93 2.69 5.77 -4.22
CA LYS A 93 3.12 4.70 -5.16
C LYS A 93 2.95 3.29 -4.61
N GLY A 94 3.01 3.13 -3.28
CA GLY A 94 2.77 1.86 -2.60
C GLY A 94 1.31 1.40 -2.61
N SER A 95 0.37 2.16 -3.16
CA SER A 95 -1.05 1.80 -3.23
C SER A 95 -1.30 0.50 -4.00
N ILE A 96 -0.47 0.20 -5.01
CA ILE A 96 -0.52 -1.06 -5.77
C ILE A 96 -0.39 -2.31 -4.88
N LEU A 97 0.23 -2.20 -3.70
CA LEU A 97 0.37 -3.32 -2.76
C LEU A 97 -0.99 -3.83 -2.26
N MET A 98 -2.04 -3.01 -2.29
CA MET A 98 -3.41 -3.44 -1.93
C MET A 98 -4.08 -4.28 -3.02
N ALA A 99 -3.64 -4.16 -4.29
CA ALA A 99 -4.29 -4.82 -5.42
C ALA A 99 -4.28 -6.34 -5.29
N GLY A 100 -3.14 -6.93 -4.89
CA GLY A 100 -3.02 -8.37 -4.71
C GLY A 100 -3.96 -8.93 -3.62
N PRO A 101 -3.91 -8.41 -2.38
CA PRO A 101 -4.83 -8.81 -1.32
C PRO A 101 -6.32 -8.61 -1.65
N LEU A 102 -6.69 -7.48 -2.27
CA LEU A 102 -8.07 -7.24 -2.71
C LEU A 102 -8.50 -8.25 -3.76
N LEU A 103 -7.66 -8.49 -4.77
CA LEU A 103 -7.94 -9.45 -5.82
C LEU A 103 -8.09 -10.87 -5.26
N ALA A 104 -7.20 -11.28 -4.35
CA ALA A 104 -7.25 -12.60 -3.74
C ALA A 104 -8.50 -12.83 -2.89
N ARG A 105 -8.98 -11.79 -2.19
CA ARG A 105 -10.10 -11.91 -1.25
C ARG A 105 -11.46 -11.61 -1.86
N GLN A 106 -11.55 -10.58 -2.71
CA GLN A 106 -12.81 -10.11 -3.30
C GLN A 106 -12.97 -10.52 -4.77
N GLY A 107 -11.96 -11.12 -5.39
CA GLY A 107 -11.96 -11.47 -6.82
C GLY A 107 -11.83 -10.29 -7.77
N GLU A 108 -11.68 -9.08 -7.24
CA GLU A 108 -11.53 -7.85 -8.01
C GLU A 108 -10.65 -6.83 -7.28
N ALA A 109 -9.88 -6.05 -8.05
CA ALA A 109 -9.18 -4.86 -7.55
C ALA A 109 -9.16 -3.78 -8.62
N ILE A 110 -9.49 -2.54 -8.25
CA ILE A 110 -9.47 -1.40 -9.16
C ILE A 110 -8.58 -0.31 -8.58
N PHE A 111 -7.57 0.12 -9.34
CA PHE A 111 -6.61 1.12 -8.89
C PHE A 111 -6.24 2.07 -10.02
N PRO A 112 -5.98 3.36 -9.71
CA PRO A 112 -5.68 4.35 -10.72
C PRO A 112 -4.31 4.10 -11.36
N GLN A 113 -4.10 4.71 -12.51
CA GLN A 113 -2.74 4.83 -13.04
C GLN A 113 -1.93 5.69 -12.06
N PRO A 114 -0.77 5.22 -11.55
CA PRO A 114 0.05 6.04 -10.67
C PRO A 114 0.55 7.27 -11.41
N GLY A 115 0.67 8.38 -10.69
CA GLY A 115 1.28 9.60 -11.23
C GLY A 115 2.75 9.40 -11.61
N GLY A 116 3.33 10.43 -12.24
CA GLY A 116 4.73 10.48 -12.62
C GLY A 116 5.70 10.26 -11.45
N CYS A 117 6.86 9.67 -11.73
CA CYS A 117 7.90 9.44 -10.74
C CYS A 117 9.11 10.34 -11.01
N VAL A 118 9.42 11.24 -10.06
CA VAL A 118 10.58 12.15 -10.14
C VAL A 118 11.93 11.41 -10.23
N ILE A 119 11.99 10.16 -9.74
CA ILE A 119 13.22 9.34 -9.69
C ILE A 119 13.30 8.38 -10.89
N GLY A 120 12.60 8.67 -11.99
CA GLY A 120 12.62 7.89 -13.23
C GLY A 120 11.46 6.89 -13.38
N GLN A 121 11.42 6.25 -14.56
CA GLN A 121 10.36 5.30 -14.91
C GLN A 121 10.46 4.03 -14.06
N ARG A 122 9.32 3.56 -13.56
CA ARG A 122 9.20 2.32 -12.79
C ARG A 122 8.10 1.49 -13.45
N PRO A 123 8.46 0.59 -14.38
CA PRO A 123 7.48 -0.17 -15.12
C PRO A 123 6.67 -1.05 -14.15
N ARG A 124 5.36 -1.11 -14.41
CA ARG A 124 4.41 -1.90 -13.61
C ARG A 124 4.06 -3.22 -14.27
N ASP A 125 4.60 -3.42 -15.45
CA ASP A 125 4.33 -4.54 -16.33
C ASP A 125 4.61 -5.85 -15.60
N ILE A 126 5.61 -5.87 -14.71
CA ILE A 126 5.90 -7.05 -13.86
C ILE A 126 4.75 -7.39 -12.89
N PHE A 127 4.04 -6.39 -12.34
CA PHE A 127 2.90 -6.65 -11.47
C PHE A 127 1.70 -7.14 -12.28
N LEU A 128 1.42 -6.48 -13.41
CA LEU A 128 0.29 -6.84 -14.27
C LEU A 128 0.49 -8.25 -14.87
N ALA A 129 1.65 -8.50 -15.45
CA ALA A 129 2.04 -9.81 -15.97
C ALA A 129 2.04 -10.88 -14.87
N GLY A 130 2.48 -10.52 -13.66
CA GLY A 130 2.39 -11.40 -12.51
C GLY A 130 0.94 -11.79 -12.21
N PHE A 131 0.01 -10.83 -12.11
CA PHE A 131 -1.41 -11.12 -11.89
C PHE A 131 -2.02 -11.95 -13.02
N GLU A 132 -1.69 -11.67 -14.28
CA GLU A 132 -2.12 -12.47 -15.43
C GLU A 132 -1.61 -13.91 -15.35
N ALA A 133 -0.36 -14.10 -14.93
CA ALA A 133 0.21 -15.43 -14.74
C ALA A 133 -0.51 -16.22 -13.63
N PHE A 134 -1.05 -15.54 -12.61
CA PHE A 134 -1.94 -16.13 -11.59
C PHE A 134 -3.39 -16.34 -12.08
N GLY A 135 -3.69 -16.01 -13.33
CA GLY A 135 -5.00 -16.20 -13.98
C GLY A 135 -5.95 -15.01 -13.88
N ALA A 136 -5.48 -13.83 -13.48
CA ALA A 136 -6.29 -12.63 -13.46
C ALA A 136 -6.47 -12.05 -14.87
N LYS A 137 -7.66 -11.51 -15.16
CA LYS A 137 -7.89 -10.68 -16.34
C LYS A 137 -7.57 -9.23 -16.01
N VAL A 138 -6.62 -8.65 -16.73
CA VAL A 138 -6.28 -7.23 -16.63
C VAL A 138 -7.08 -6.45 -17.66
N LYS A 139 -7.80 -5.42 -17.22
CA LYS A 139 -8.40 -4.41 -18.09
C LYS A 139 -7.78 -3.06 -17.78
N GLU A 140 -7.13 -2.46 -18.77
CA GLU A 140 -6.59 -1.11 -18.69
C GLU A 140 -7.52 -0.12 -19.37
N ASN A 141 -7.70 1.06 -18.76
CA ASN A 141 -8.36 2.20 -19.36
C ASN A 141 -7.58 3.49 -19.05
N ARG A 142 -8.03 4.63 -19.57
CA ARG A 142 -7.36 5.92 -19.36
C ARG A 142 -7.27 6.35 -17.89
N CYS A 143 -8.11 5.80 -17.01
CA CYS A 143 -8.20 6.16 -15.60
C CYS A 143 -7.40 5.22 -14.69
N GLY A 144 -7.06 4.01 -15.15
CA GLY A 144 -6.32 3.01 -14.37
C GLY A 144 -6.55 1.57 -14.82
N TYR A 145 -6.46 0.67 -13.85
CA TYR A 145 -6.48 -0.78 -14.05
C TYR A 145 -7.60 -1.42 -13.24
N ARG A 146 -8.24 -2.42 -13.85
CA ARG A 146 -9.21 -3.31 -13.21
C ARG A 146 -8.74 -4.75 -13.37
N LEU A 147 -8.46 -5.40 -12.25
CA LEU A 147 -8.08 -6.81 -12.17
C LEU A 147 -9.30 -7.63 -11.77
N ILE A 148 -9.58 -8.73 -12.47
CA ILE A 148 -10.69 -9.64 -12.15
C ILE A 148 -10.18 -11.07 -12.17
N ALA A 149 -10.42 -11.83 -11.08
CA ALA A 149 -10.09 -13.24 -10.99
C ALA A 149 -11.19 -13.98 -10.22
N LYS A 150 -11.79 -15.02 -10.80
CA LYS A 150 -12.72 -15.89 -10.06
C LYS A 150 -12.01 -16.71 -8.99
N GLN A 151 -10.81 -17.17 -9.32
CA GLN A 151 -9.91 -17.90 -8.42
C GLN A 151 -8.49 -17.75 -8.95
N LEU A 152 -7.57 -17.30 -8.09
CA LEU A 152 -6.15 -17.26 -8.43
C LEU A 152 -5.56 -18.67 -8.38
N LYS A 153 -4.73 -19.01 -9.35
CA LYS A 153 -4.05 -20.31 -9.44
C LYS A 153 -2.55 -20.13 -9.26
N GLY A 154 -1.94 -20.96 -8.41
CA GLY A 154 -0.49 -20.99 -8.26
C GLY A 154 0.19 -21.21 -9.61
N THR A 155 1.25 -20.46 -9.88
CA THR A 155 1.97 -20.49 -11.15
C THR A 155 3.48 -20.34 -10.91
N LYS A 156 4.27 -20.66 -11.94
CA LYS A 156 5.69 -20.28 -11.99
C LYS A 156 5.78 -19.01 -12.83
N PHE A 157 6.13 -17.91 -12.17
CA PHE A 157 6.40 -16.62 -12.80
C PHE A 157 7.87 -16.28 -12.56
N VAL A 158 8.64 -16.16 -13.64
CA VAL A 158 10.09 -15.91 -13.63
C VAL A 158 10.34 -14.55 -14.26
#